data_AF-A0A9P1H0Y9-F1
#
_entry.id   AF-A0A9P1H0Y9-F1
#
_cell.length_a   1.000
_cell.length_b   1.000
_cell.length_c   1.000
_cell.angle_alpha   90.00
_cell.angle_beta   90.00
_cell.angle_gamma   90.00
#
_symmetry.space_group_name_H-M   'P 1'
#
loop_
_entity.id
_entity.type
_entity.pdbx_description
1 polymer ?
#
loop_
_entity_poly.entity_id
_entity_poly.type
_entity_poly.pdbx_seq_one_letter_code
_entity_poly.pdbx_strand_id
1 'polypeptide(L)'
;MAAVKSGPEAAPATSSVLRKVIGVFGFAKLYNFILWVLFAGGFFGFALSRTPYLNFYGYFCGPGSSSSLSAAPGECWYYLRGDHETIGIILHLVTIIPASILATFQFTPIIRRRFVLFHRINGYVVLLLSFLSTAGALMIARHAFGGGLETQMAIGVMGILFIGSLVMSYINIKRLQIEEHRAWMLRAWFYVSGVWNSRSHSPAKVNSSIKAASIITLRLVMFFAAMIISKQYGYYSARPCGQIDFMFRGNRNRTVASYPACASYYSGENTDQWAIVKADMFGNSSAEAATALGVSFGPAAWLCLALHAIGIEIYLKLTPAENQRLRIISYQRQLAAGMRNPGSAGLTVDRFGDSENTPYFMPIIYSISVVIYNLFFHPLTLFPGPKIAAASHIWYGCILTKGIAPHQMKKLHERYGPVVRVAPDELSFSSPAAWKDIYGYKRSGQSEMSKDKKYHAGLSEPILLNADREYHSSLRRLLSHGFADSALRAQEDIIQRYLKQFMEQLKKYSASGQNTINLEHWYQFFTFDVIGHLTNGQSYYCMEAGKLHPFIKISLSFVRFLSLKQAMMRFPTFLRLPFAKFFIRGT
;
A
#
# COMPACT_ATOMS: atom_id res chain seq x y z
N MET A 1 20.13 -21.41 -38.47
CA MET A 1 18.91 -20.95 -37.77
C MET A 1 18.73 -19.46 -38.02
N ALA A 2 17.68 -19.10 -38.76
CA ALA A 2 17.46 -17.77 -39.30
C ALA A 2 17.16 -16.73 -38.19
N ALA A 3 17.86 -15.60 -38.24
CA ALA A 3 17.60 -14.44 -37.40
C ALA A 3 16.30 -13.75 -37.85
N VAL A 4 15.30 -13.76 -36.97
CA VAL A 4 14.07 -12.96 -37.13
C VAL A 4 14.45 -11.48 -36.96
N LYS A 5 14.54 -10.74 -38.06
CA LYS A 5 14.56 -9.28 -38.05
C LYS A 5 13.17 -8.79 -37.65
N SER A 6 13.01 -8.33 -36.42
CA SER A 6 11.85 -7.53 -36.02
C SER A 6 11.93 -6.17 -36.73
N GLY A 7 11.03 -5.92 -37.68
CA GLY A 7 10.88 -4.61 -38.31
C GLY A 7 10.46 -3.53 -37.31
N PRO A 8 10.73 -2.24 -37.59
CA PRO A 8 10.31 -1.16 -36.71
C PRO A 8 8.78 -1.03 -36.75
N GLU A 9 8.13 -1.25 -35.61
CA GLU A 9 6.73 -0.87 -35.39
C GLU A 9 6.57 0.63 -35.69
N ALA A 10 5.75 0.95 -36.69
CA ALA A 10 5.45 2.31 -37.07
C ALA A 10 4.67 3.01 -35.95
N ALA A 11 5.35 3.92 -35.24
CA ALA A 11 4.69 4.83 -34.30
C ALA A 11 3.68 5.72 -35.05
N PRO A 12 2.51 6.02 -34.46
CA PRO A 12 1.48 6.82 -35.12
C PRO A 12 2.03 8.19 -35.52
N ALA A 13 1.66 8.62 -36.73
CA ALA A 13 2.14 9.83 -37.38
C ALA A 13 1.78 11.09 -36.57
N THR A 14 2.66 11.49 -35.67
CA THR A 14 2.66 12.84 -35.09
C THR A 14 2.95 13.85 -36.19
N SER A 15 2.12 14.89 -36.32
CA SER A 15 2.28 15.92 -37.35
C SER A 15 3.70 16.50 -37.33
N SER A 16 4.26 16.82 -38.51
CA SER A 16 5.61 17.37 -38.65
C SER A 16 5.82 18.64 -37.81
N VAL A 17 4.75 19.41 -37.60
CA VAL A 17 4.70 20.60 -36.74
C VAL A 17 4.86 20.23 -35.26
N LEU A 18 4.12 19.23 -34.77
CA LEU A 18 4.19 18.81 -33.37
C LEU A 18 5.59 18.25 -33.03
N ARG A 19 6.21 17.50 -33.95
CA ARG A 19 7.61 17.05 -33.81
C ARG A 19 8.60 18.21 -33.75
N LYS A 20 8.43 19.26 -34.56
CA LYS A 20 9.25 20.48 -34.50
C LYS A 20 9.13 21.18 -33.15
N VAL A 21 7.90 21.37 -32.64
CA VAL A 21 7.65 22.04 -31.35
C VAL A 21 8.28 21.27 -30.18
N ILE A 22 8.09 19.95 -30.14
CA ILE A 22 8.65 19.08 -29.08
C ILE A 22 10.19 19.09 -29.10
N GLY A 23 10.77 19.14 -30.31
CA GLY A 23 12.21 19.23 -30.53
C GLY A 23 12.83 20.52 -29.97
N VAL A 24 12.14 21.67 -30.03
CA VAL A 24 12.60 22.95 -29.48
C VAL A 24 12.88 22.84 -27.97
N PHE A 25 11.99 22.16 -27.24
CA PHE A 25 12.15 21.93 -25.80
C PHE A 25 13.08 20.75 -25.47
N GLY A 26 13.55 20.03 -26.48
CA GLY A 26 14.51 18.94 -26.35
C GLY A 26 13.91 17.59 -25.96
N PHE A 27 12.62 17.38 -26.17
CA PHE A 27 11.98 16.09 -25.92
C PHE A 27 12.08 15.17 -27.14
N ALA A 28 12.38 13.90 -26.92
CA ALA A 28 12.42 12.89 -27.99
C ALA A 28 11.06 12.18 -28.18
N LYS A 29 10.22 12.14 -27.13
CA LYS A 29 8.95 11.42 -27.11
C LYS A 29 7.82 12.35 -26.67
N LEU A 30 6.68 12.27 -27.36
CA LEU A 30 5.50 13.11 -27.12
C LEU A 30 4.99 13.01 -25.67
N TYR A 31 4.91 11.81 -25.11
CA TYR A 31 4.39 11.63 -23.75
C TYR A 31 5.25 12.35 -22.69
N ASN A 32 6.58 12.40 -22.86
CA ASN A 32 7.46 13.14 -21.94
C ASN A 32 7.21 14.65 -22.01
N PHE A 33 6.93 15.17 -23.20
CA PHE A 33 6.56 16.57 -23.39
C PHE A 33 5.21 16.89 -22.77
N ILE A 34 4.21 16.02 -22.97
CA ILE A 34 2.89 16.16 -22.33
C ILE A 34 3.04 16.18 -20.80
N LEU A 35 3.80 15.25 -20.23
CA LEU A 35 4.06 15.23 -18.79
C LEU A 35 4.76 16.51 -18.31
N TRP A 36 5.74 17.01 -19.06
CA TRP A 36 6.40 18.27 -18.71
C TRP A 36 5.45 19.47 -18.76
N VAL A 37 4.59 19.59 -19.79
CA VAL A 37 3.56 20.63 -19.85
C VAL A 37 2.60 20.51 -18.66
N LEU A 38 2.18 19.28 -18.35
CA LEU A 38 1.26 18.98 -17.24
C LEU A 38 1.86 19.15 -15.86
N PHE A 39 3.18 19.19 -15.69
CA PHE A 39 3.82 19.35 -14.37
C PHE A 39 4.56 20.68 -14.27
N ALA A 40 5.58 20.88 -15.10
CA ALA A 40 6.35 22.13 -15.11
C ALA A 40 5.55 23.29 -15.70
N GLY A 41 4.80 23.06 -16.79
CA GLY A 41 4.00 24.11 -17.42
C GLY A 41 2.87 24.63 -16.54
N GLY A 42 2.11 23.74 -15.90
CA GLY A 42 1.06 24.17 -14.98
C GLY A 42 1.60 24.79 -13.67
N PHE A 43 2.76 24.34 -13.19
CA PHE A 43 3.42 24.96 -12.03
C PHE A 43 3.91 26.36 -12.37
N PHE A 44 4.48 26.55 -13.57
CA PHE A 44 4.83 27.86 -14.12
C PHE A 44 3.60 28.77 -14.21
N GLY A 45 2.50 28.30 -14.79
CA GLY A 45 1.26 29.05 -14.88
C GLY A 45 0.69 29.44 -13.52
N PHE A 46 0.75 28.54 -12.53
CA PHE A 46 0.35 28.85 -11.17
C PHE A 46 1.24 29.92 -10.54
N ALA A 47 2.57 29.79 -10.64
CA ALA A 47 3.50 30.77 -10.08
C ALA A 47 3.29 32.16 -10.71
N LEU A 48 3.07 32.22 -12.03
CA LEU A 48 2.71 33.47 -12.72
C LEU A 48 1.39 34.05 -12.24
N SER A 49 0.37 33.22 -12.01
CA SER A 49 -0.93 33.69 -11.48
C SER A 49 -0.82 34.28 -10.07
N ARG A 50 0.28 34.03 -9.37
CA ARG A 50 0.54 34.50 -8.00
C ARG A 50 1.54 35.65 -7.93
N THR A 51 2.10 36.13 -9.04
CA THR A 51 2.96 37.33 -9.03
C THR A 51 2.30 38.57 -8.42
N PRO A 52 0.97 38.80 -8.51
CA PRO A 52 0.34 39.93 -7.82
C PRO A 52 0.50 39.89 -6.29
N TYR A 53 0.75 38.71 -5.69
CA TYR A 53 0.94 38.57 -4.24
C TYR A 53 2.21 39.29 -3.74
N LEU A 54 3.16 39.60 -4.63
CA LEU A 54 4.35 40.38 -4.29
C LEU A 54 4.01 41.81 -3.86
N ASN A 55 2.86 42.35 -4.30
CA ASN A 55 2.32 43.58 -3.74
C ASN A 55 1.55 43.27 -2.45
N PHE A 56 2.30 43.13 -1.36
CA PHE A 56 1.77 42.70 -0.06
C PHE A 56 0.66 43.62 0.45
N TYR A 57 0.90 44.94 0.50
CA TYR A 57 -0.06 45.91 1.03
C TYR A 57 -1.16 46.32 0.03
N GLY A 58 -1.04 45.95 -1.24
CA GLY A 58 -2.02 46.29 -2.28
C GLY A 58 -2.96 45.14 -2.65
N TYR A 59 -2.42 44.02 -3.11
CA TYR A 59 -3.23 42.89 -3.58
C TYR A 59 -3.42 41.81 -2.51
N PHE A 60 -2.34 41.42 -1.81
CA PHE A 60 -2.39 40.28 -0.90
C PHE A 60 -3.18 40.58 0.38
N CYS A 61 -2.82 41.67 1.08
CA CYS A 61 -3.45 42.17 2.31
C CYS A 61 -3.89 43.64 2.20
N GLY A 62 -4.33 44.08 1.02
CA GLY A 62 -4.79 45.46 0.80
C GLY A 62 -6.24 45.73 1.21
N PRO A 63 -6.62 47.02 1.28
CA PRO A 63 -7.98 47.44 1.64
C PRO A 63 -8.97 46.99 0.57
N GLY A 64 -9.85 46.04 0.91
CA GLY A 64 -10.81 45.45 -0.03
C GLY A 64 -10.44 44.05 -0.53
N SER A 65 -9.67 43.29 0.23
CA SER A 65 -9.27 41.89 -0.01
C SER A 65 -10.46 40.89 -0.10
N SER A 66 -11.29 41.03 -1.13
CA SER A 66 -12.43 40.15 -1.45
C SER A 66 -12.32 39.52 -2.84
N SER A 67 -11.15 39.61 -3.47
CA SER A 67 -10.85 39.02 -4.77
C SER A 67 -10.08 37.70 -4.62
N SER A 68 -10.10 36.85 -5.66
CA SER A 68 -9.30 35.61 -5.76
C SER A 68 -7.78 35.82 -5.68
N LEU A 69 -7.35 37.08 -5.62
CA LEU A 69 -5.98 37.57 -5.55
C LEU A 69 -5.57 38.00 -4.12
N SER A 70 -6.41 37.77 -3.11
CA SER A 70 -6.09 38.01 -1.70
C SER A 70 -5.64 36.76 -0.95
N ALA A 71 -5.11 36.94 0.26
CA ALA A 71 -4.87 35.86 1.22
C ALA A 71 -6.18 35.15 1.62
N ALA A 72 -6.11 34.01 2.31
CA ALA A 72 -7.32 33.38 2.80
C ALA A 72 -8.03 34.31 3.81
N PRO A 73 -9.37 34.30 3.89
CA PRO A 73 -10.09 35.26 4.73
C PRO A 73 -9.63 35.15 6.19
N GLY A 74 -9.28 36.30 6.77
CA GLY A 74 -8.81 36.41 8.15
C GLY A 74 -7.31 36.17 8.37
N GLU A 75 -6.52 35.75 7.38
CA GLU A 75 -5.06 35.56 7.56
C GLU A 75 -4.32 36.88 7.70
N CYS A 76 -4.70 37.89 6.92
CA CYS A 76 -4.09 39.23 6.98
C CYS A 76 -4.25 39.91 8.34
N TRP A 77 -5.18 39.44 9.18
CA TRP A 77 -5.27 39.89 10.58
C TRP A 77 -3.97 39.64 11.35
N TYR A 78 -3.36 38.47 11.15
CA TYR A 78 -2.07 38.11 11.73
C TYR A 78 -0.92 38.80 10.99
N TYR A 79 -0.93 38.72 9.66
CA TYR A 79 0.17 39.22 8.83
C TYR A 79 0.33 40.75 8.81
N LEU A 80 -0.66 41.52 9.26
CA LEU A 80 -0.55 42.98 9.36
C LEU A 80 -0.21 43.45 10.79
N ARG A 81 -0.32 42.58 11.79
CA ARG A 81 -0.13 42.92 13.21
C ARG A 81 1.11 42.29 13.83
N GLY A 82 1.56 41.15 13.31
CA GLY A 82 2.72 40.45 13.83
C GLY A 82 4.00 40.84 13.08
N ASP A 83 5.02 41.33 13.80
CA ASP A 83 6.30 41.70 13.20
C ASP A 83 6.97 40.49 12.53
N HIS A 84 6.95 39.34 13.20
CA HIS A 84 7.57 38.11 12.71
C HIS A 84 6.76 37.49 11.55
N GLU A 85 5.44 37.46 11.66
CA GLU A 85 4.54 36.90 10.65
C GLU A 85 4.57 37.72 9.36
N THR A 86 4.63 39.06 9.46
CA THR A 86 4.79 39.97 8.33
C THR A 86 6.08 39.68 7.58
N ILE A 87 7.21 39.59 8.30
CA ILE A 87 8.51 39.27 7.71
C ILE A 87 8.46 37.88 7.06
N GLY A 88 7.87 36.90 7.75
CA GLY A 88 7.77 35.52 7.30
C GLY A 88 7.00 35.38 5.98
N ILE A 89 5.83 36.00 5.86
CA ILE A 89 5.00 35.89 4.64
C ILE A 89 5.63 36.65 3.47
N ILE A 90 6.21 37.83 3.70
CA ILE A 90 6.90 38.60 2.65
C ILE A 90 8.12 37.82 2.17
N LEU A 91 8.95 37.32 3.10
CA LEU A 91 10.10 36.50 2.79
C LEU A 91 9.69 35.26 1.98
N HIS A 92 8.64 34.57 2.40
CA HIS A 92 8.11 33.40 1.69
C HIS A 92 7.68 33.76 0.26
N LEU A 93 6.84 34.78 0.08
CA LEU A 93 6.30 35.17 -1.24
C LEU A 93 7.39 35.66 -2.21
N VAL A 94 8.25 36.57 -1.76
CA VAL A 94 9.32 37.18 -2.57
C VAL A 94 10.34 36.14 -3.03
N THR A 95 10.52 35.05 -2.28
CA THR A 95 11.49 34.02 -2.63
C THR A 95 10.84 32.84 -3.36
N ILE A 96 9.67 32.36 -2.94
CA ILE A 96 9.04 31.18 -3.55
C ILE A 96 8.47 31.44 -4.94
N ILE A 97 7.91 32.62 -5.20
CA ILE A 97 7.30 32.93 -6.50
C ILE A 97 8.38 32.95 -7.60
N PRO A 98 9.49 33.69 -7.46
CA PRO A 98 10.58 33.63 -8.42
C PRO A 98 11.25 32.25 -8.48
N ALA A 99 11.48 31.59 -7.33
CA ALA A 99 12.06 30.24 -7.31
C ALA A 99 11.22 29.24 -8.12
N SER A 100 9.90 29.30 -7.99
CA SER A 100 8.95 28.42 -8.68
C SER A 100 9.01 28.61 -10.20
N ILE A 101 9.02 29.88 -10.65
CA ILE A 101 9.19 30.23 -12.07
C ILE A 101 10.54 29.70 -12.58
N LEU A 102 11.61 29.99 -11.86
CA LEU A 102 12.98 29.62 -12.24
C LEU A 102 13.22 28.10 -12.25
N ALA A 103 12.57 27.36 -11.35
CA ALA A 103 12.66 25.90 -11.28
C ALA A 103 12.07 25.20 -12.51
N THR A 104 11.08 25.80 -13.17
CA THR A 104 10.48 25.19 -14.38
C THR A 104 11.51 25.03 -15.50
N PHE A 105 12.39 26.03 -15.65
CA PHE A 105 13.52 25.99 -16.58
C PHE A 105 14.58 24.96 -16.18
N GLN A 106 14.72 24.65 -14.88
CA GLN A 106 15.60 23.59 -14.44
C GLN A 106 15.16 22.25 -15.03
N PHE A 107 13.86 21.96 -15.11
CA PHE A 107 13.35 20.68 -15.62
C PHE A 107 13.21 20.61 -17.15
N THR A 108 13.60 21.65 -17.89
CA THR A 108 13.52 21.66 -19.36
C THR A 108 14.76 21.00 -19.99
N PRO A 109 14.62 19.91 -20.78
CA PRO A 109 15.76 19.15 -21.31
C PRO A 109 16.73 19.96 -22.17
N ILE A 110 16.24 20.86 -23.02
CA ILE A 110 17.11 21.68 -23.88
C ILE A 110 18.08 22.55 -23.05
N ILE A 111 17.63 23.04 -21.89
CA ILE A 111 18.41 23.90 -21.02
C ILE A 111 19.58 23.11 -20.41
N ARG A 112 19.34 21.90 -19.91
CA ARG A 112 20.41 21.07 -19.33
C ARG A 112 21.41 20.53 -20.36
N ARG A 113 21.03 20.45 -21.64
CA ARG A 113 21.92 19.93 -22.70
C ARG A 113 22.71 21.03 -23.40
N ARG A 114 22.08 22.18 -23.68
CA ARG A 114 22.69 23.25 -24.49
C ARG A 114 23.08 24.48 -23.69
N PHE A 115 22.36 24.79 -22.60
CA PHE A 115 22.55 25.99 -21.80
C PHE A 115 22.99 25.66 -20.37
N VAL A 116 24.08 24.89 -20.25
CA VAL A 116 24.56 24.35 -18.96
C VAL A 116 24.99 25.44 -17.98
N LEU A 117 25.59 26.53 -18.45
CA LEU A 117 25.99 27.66 -17.60
C LEU A 117 24.76 28.30 -16.94
N PHE A 118 23.71 28.57 -17.74
CA PHE A 118 22.43 29.06 -17.22
C PHE A 118 21.82 28.07 -16.23
N HIS A 119 21.79 26.77 -16.54
CA HIS A 119 21.29 25.74 -15.64
C HIS A 119 21.97 25.79 -14.26
N ARG A 120 23.30 25.94 -14.23
CA ARG A 120 24.09 26.03 -12.99
C ARG A 120 23.79 27.30 -12.20
N ILE A 121 23.88 28.48 -12.82
CA ILE A 121 23.63 29.77 -12.16
C ILE A 121 22.20 29.80 -11.63
N ASN A 122 21.23 29.47 -12.47
CA ASN A 122 19.83 29.39 -12.09
C ASN A 122 19.59 28.37 -10.97
N GLY A 123 20.35 27.25 -10.95
CA GLY A 123 20.25 26.24 -9.90
C GLY A 123 20.66 26.77 -8.53
N TYR A 124 21.75 27.56 -8.46
CA TYR A 124 22.17 28.21 -7.20
C TYR A 124 21.17 29.25 -6.72
N VAL A 125 20.62 30.06 -7.62
CA VAL A 125 19.56 31.03 -7.30
C VAL A 125 18.34 30.32 -6.75
N VAL A 126 17.86 29.27 -7.43
CA VAL A 126 16.71 28.47 -6.99
C VAL A 126 16.96 27.83 -5.63
N LEU A 127 18.16 27.30 -5.38
CA LEU A 127 18.52 26.75 -4.06
C LEU A 127 18.41 27.83 -2.98
N LEU A 128 19.08 28.97 -3.14
CA LEU A 128 19.07 30.06 -2.16
C LEU A 128 17.65 30.54 -1.85
N LEU A 129 16.87 30.82 -2.90
CA LEU A 129 15.49 31.27 -2.73
C LEU A 129 14.61 30.19 -2.06
N SER A 130 14.85 28.91 -2.35
CA SER A 130 14.11 27.80 -1.71
C SER A 130 14.39 27.72 -0.22
N PHE A 131 15.64 27.89 0.22
CA PHE A 131 16.01 27.92 1.64
C PHE A 131 15.33 29.08 2.39
N LEU A 132 15.42 30.29 1.84
CA LEU A 132 14.79 31.48 2.42
C LEU A 132 13.27 31.35 2.46
N SER A 133 12.67 30.80 1.40
CA SER A 133 11.24 30.51 1.33
C SER A 133 10.79 29.57 2.43
N THR A 134 11.53 28.49 2.68
CA THR A 134 11.18 27.52 3.73
C THR A 134 11.27 28.15 5.12
N ALA A 135 12.26 29.00 5.37
CA ALA A 135 12.33 29.76 6.62
C ALA A 135 11.09 30.65 6.80
N GLY A 136 10.70 31.41 5.77
CA GLY A 136 9.48 32.22 5.79
C GLY A 136 8.21 31.40 6.00
N ALA A 137 8.09 30.22 5.37
CA ALA A 137 6.95 29.32 5.54
C ALA A 137 6.83 28.79 6.98
N LEU A 138 7.95 28.47 7.63
CA LEU A 138 7.96 28.01 9.03
C LEU A 138 7.58 29.13 10.00
N MET A 139 7.97 30.38 9.72
CA MET A 139 7.60 31.55 10.53
C MET A 139 6.09 31.77 10.56
N ILE A 140 5.39 31.51 9.45
CA ILE A 140 3.93 31.72 9.35
C ILE A 140 3.08 30.49 9.67
N ALA A 141 3.69 29.32 9.89
CA ALA A 141 2.98 28.04 10.00
C ALA A 141 1.92 27.99 11.12
N ARG A 142 2.11 28.78 12.18
CA ARG A 142 1.18 28.89 13.32
C ARG A 142 -0.13 29.61 13.02
N HIS A 143 -0.21 30.32 11.89
CA HIS A 143 -1.37 31.13 11.52
C HIS A 143 -1.86 30.87 10.10
N ALA A 144 -1.02 30.26 9.25
CA ALA A 144 -1.39 29.83 7.91
C ALA A 144 -2.58 28.86 7.94
N PHE A 145 -3.65 29.20 7.22
CA PHE A 145 -4.89 28.42 7.14
C PHE A 145 -5.40 27.94 8.51
N GLY A 146 -5.39 28.82 9.53
CA GLY A 146 -5.90 28.50 10.87
C GLY A 146 -4.89 27.83 11.81
N GLY A 147 -3.74 27.38 11.30
CA GLY A 147 -2.55 27.16 12.12
C GLY A 147 -2.62 26.00 13.13
N GLY A 148 -3.55 25.06 12.96
CA GLY A 148 -3.66 23.89 13.83
C GLY A 148 -2.39 23.04 13.87
N LEU A 149 -2.27 22.18 14.87
CA LEU A 149 -1.08 21.33 15.05
C LEU A 149 -0.84 20.44 13.83
N GLU A 150 -1.90 19.93 13.22
CA GLU A 150 -1.84 19.14 11.98
C GLU A 150 -1.24 19.94 10.82
N THR A 151 -1.56 21.23 10.71
CA THR A 151 -1.01 22.17 9.72
C THR A 151 0.48 22.45 9.98
N GLN A 152 0.83 22.77 11.23
CA GLN A 152 2.22 23.04 11.62
C GLN A 152 3.11 21.82 11.41
N MET A 153 2.64 20.62 11.79
CA MET A 153 3.39 19.38 11.57
C MET A 153 3.54 19.08 10.08
N ALA A 154 2.51 19.28 9.26
CA ALA A 154 2.59 19.07 7.82
C ALA A 154 3.62 20.00 7.16
N ILE A 155 3.59 21.30 7.48
CA ILE A 155 4.54 22.29 6.95
C ILE A 155 5.96 21.99 7.44
N GLY A 156 6.12 21.64 8.72
CA GLY A 156 7.41 21.27 9.31
C GLY A 156 8.05 20.07 8.61
N VAL A 157 7.30 18.98 8.46
CA VAL A 157 7.79 17.77 7.77
C VAL A 157 8.07 18.05 6.29
N MET A 158 7.20 18.79 5.60
CA MET A 158 7.42 19.18 4.22
C MET A 158 8.68 20.03 4.06
N GLY A 159 8.93 20.97 4.97
CA GLY A 159 10.15 21.78 5.01
C GLY A 159 11.41 20.92 5.20
N ILE A 160 11.40 19.99 6.15
CA ILE A 160 12.53 19.06 6.39
C ILE A 160 12.80 18.21 5.15
N LEU A 161 11.77 17.61 4.55
CA LEU A 161 11.92 16.77 3.37
C LEU A 161 12.41 17.57 2.16
N PHE A 162 11.90 18.79 1.98
CA PHE A 162 12.29 19.66 0.88
C PHE A 162 13.75 20.11 1.02
N ILE A 163 14.12 20.69 2.17
CA ILE A 163 15.49 21.15 2.43
C ILE A 163 16.47 19.98 2.44
N GLY A 164 16.13 18.86 3.09
CA GLY A 164 16.95 17.66 3.07
C GLY A 164 17.21 17.16 1.65
N SER A 165 16.19 17.18 0.79
CA SER A 165 16.34 16.81 -0.61
C SER A 165 17.22 17.79 -1.40
N LEU A 166 17.12 19.10 -1.14
CA LEU A 166 17.98 20.11 -1.78
C LEU A 166 19.44 19.96 -1.33
N VAL A 167 19.69 19.74 -0.04
CA VAL A 167 21.03 19.49 0.51
C VAL A 167 21.63 18.22 -0.09
N MET A 168 20.89 17.11 -0.08
CA MET A 168 21.35 15.86 -0.67
C MET A 168 21.64 16.01 -2.15
N SER A 169 20.79 16.71 -2.89
CA SER A 169 21.02 16.98 -4.30
C SER A 169 22.28 17.82 -4.56
N TYR A 170 22.54 18.83 -3.72
CA TYR A 170 23.74 19.66 -3.78
C TYR A 170 25.00 18.85 -3.51
N ILE A 171 24.99 18.02 -2.46
CA ILE A 171 26.09 17.12 -2.11
C ILE A 171 26.39 16.18 -3.29
N ASN A 172 25.37 15.53 -3.84
CA ASN A 172 25.54 14.56 -4.92
C ASN A 172 26.09 15.20 -6.20
N ILE A 173 25.65 16.40 -6.57
CA ILE A 173 26.20 17.07 -7.76
C ILE A 173 27.66 17.50 -7.56
N LYS A 174 28.05 17.89 -6.34
CA LYS A 174 29.46 18.18 -6.00
C LYS A 174 30.33 16.94 -6.03
N ARG A 175 29.75 15.76 -5.81
CA ARG A 175 30.39 14.45 -5.99
C ARG A 175 30.28 13.89 -7.41
N LEU A 176 29.79 14.68 -8.36
CA LEU A 176 29.59 14.29 -9.76
C LEU A 176 28.63 13.10 -9.94
N GLN A 177 27.71 12.88 -9.00
CA GLN A 177 26.66 11.87 -9.03
C GLN A 177 25.37 12.46 -9.61
N ILE A 178 25.25 12.43 -10.94
CA ILE A 178 24.17 13.10 -11.67
C ILE A 178 22.83 12.38 -11.51
N GLU A 179 22.85 11.04 -11.44
CA GLU A 179 21.67 10.20 -11.19
C GLU A 179 21.03 10.55 -9.84
N GLU A 180 21.84 10.63 -8.78
CA GLU A 180 21.37 10.97 -7.44
C GLU A 180 20.95 12.43 -7.36
N HIS A 181 21.72 13.36 -7.94
CA HIS A 181 21.32 14.76 -8.05
C HIS A 181 19.93 14.91 -8.68
N ARG A 182 19.65 14.17 -9.77
CA ARG A 182 18.34 14.15 -10.43
C ARG A 182 17.27 13.57 -9.51
N ALA A 183 17.50 12.43 -8.87
CA ALA A 183 16.53 11.78 -8.01
C ALA A 183 16.11 12.68 -6.84
N TRP A 184 17.08 13.28 -6.14
CA TRP A 184 16.82 14.20 -5.05
C TRP A 184 16.18 15.52 -5.49
N MET A 185 16.54 16.06 -6.67
CA MET A 185 15.82 17.21 -7.23
C MET A 185 14.36 16.89 -7.53
N LEU A 186 14.08 15.72 -8.09
CA LEU A 186 12.70 15.32 -8.35
C LEU A 186 11.93 15.16 -7.04
N ARG A 187 12.50 14.53 -6.00
CA ARG A 187 11.87 14.45 -4.67
C ARG A 187 11.52 15.82 -4.11
N ALA A 188 12.49 16.74 -4.07
CA ALA A 188 12.29 18.10 -3.58
C ALA A 188 11.09 18.78 -4.26
N TRP A 189 11.09 18.80 -5.59
CA TRP A 189 10.05 19.51 -6.34
C TRP A 189 8.72 18.76 -6.41
N PHE A 190 8.68 17.44 -6.22
CA PHE A 190 7.41 16.71 -6.10
C PHE A 190 6.75 16.91 -4.72
N TYR A 191 7.54 17.14 -3.67
CA TYR A 191 6.99 17.54 -2.38
C TYR A 191 6.32 18.92 -2.45
N VAL A 192 6.69 19.79 -3.41
CA VAL A 192 6.29 21.21 -3.43
C VAL A 192 5.52 21.70 -4.69
N SER A 193 5.62 21.11 -5.89
CA SER A 193 5.02 21.66 -7.14
C SER A 193 3.60 21.15 -7.44
N GLY A 194 2.72 21.88 -8.18
CA GLY A 194 1.28 21.59 -8.46
C GLY A 194 0.72 22.14 -9.80
N VAL A 195 -0.23 21.47 -10.53
CA VAL A 195 -0.91 21.93 -11.80
C VAL A 195 -2.45 22.02 -11.78
N TRP A 196 -2.99 23.09 -12.41
CA TRP A 196 -4.38 23.57 -12.54
C TRP A 196 -5.20 22.96 -13.70
N ASN A 197 -6.53 22.91 -13.53
CA ASN A 197 -7.49 23.30 -14.58
C ASN A 197 -8.72 23.97 -13.95
N SER A 198 -9.13 25.14 -14.47
CA SER A 198 -10.44 25.74 -14.20
C SER A 198 -11.23 25.78 -15.50
N ARG A 199 -12.30 24.99 -15.56
CA ARG A 199 -13.60 25.49 -16.00
C ARG A 199 -14.71 24.55 -15.53
N SER A 200 -15.62 25.15 -14.76
CA SER A 200 -16.96 24.62 -14.47
C SER A 200 -17.78 24.62 -15.76
N HIS A 201 -18.36 23.47 -16.11
CA HIS A 201 -19.77 23.22 -16.48
C HIS A 201 -19.90 21.93 -17.31
N SER A 202 -20.70 20.98 -16.80
CA SER A 202 -21.35 19.82 -17.47
C SER A 202 -20.93 18.42 -16.98
N PRO A 203 -21.89 17.47 -16.81
CA PRO A 203 -21.64 16.13 -16.27
C PRO A 203 -21.50 15.08 -17.38
N ALA A 204 -20.31 14.51 -17.59
CA ALA A 204 -20.17 13.16 -18.17
C ALA A 204 -18.74 12.62 -18.01
N LYS A 205 -18.68 11.36 -17.53
CA LYS A 205 -17.62 10.34 -17.53
C LYS A 205 -16.33 10.64 -18.33
N VAL A 206 -15.15 10.37 -17.74
CA VAL A 206 -14.06 9.56 -18.34
C VAL A 206 -13.13 8.98 -17.25
N ASN A 207 -12.70 7.74 -17.49
CA ASN A 207 -11.82 6.87 -16.72
C ASN A 207 -10.39 7.40 -16.45
N SER A 208 -9.83 6.96 -15.30
CA SER A 208 -8.42 6.73 -14.94
C SER A 208 -7.32 7.27 -15.88
N SER A 209 -6.46 8.16 -15.36
CA SER A 209 -4.99 8.08 -15.47
C SER A 209 -4.29 9.19 -14.65
N ILE A 210 -3.59 8.74 -13.59
CA ILE A 210 -2.53 9.34 -12.75
C ILE A 210 -2.13 10.81 -13.05
N LYS A 211 -2.35 11.71 -12.06
CA LYS A 211 -1.88 13.12 -12.07
C LYS A 211 -1.42 13.50 -10.66
N ALA A 212 -0.18 13.96 -10.47
CA ALA A 212 0.34 14.29 -9.14
C ALA A 212 1.30 15.50 -9.13
N ALA A 213 0.85 16.61 -8.56
CA ALA A 213 1.69 17.69 -8.05
C ALA A 213 1.04 18.34 -6.76
N SER A 214 1.79 18.47 -5.64
CA SER A 214 1.36 18.67 -4.24
C SER A 214 0.61 19.96 -3.88
N ILE A 215 1.02 21.17 -4.33
CA ILE A 215 0.31 22.42 -3.93
C ILE A 215 -1.08 22.53 -4.57
N ILE A 216 -1.25 22.02 -5.78
CA ILE A 216 -2.55 22.11 -6.48
C ILE A 216 -3.43 20.91 -6.15
N THR A 217 -2.87 19.73 -5.98
CA THR A 217 -3.61 18.62 -5.35
C THR A 217 -4.06 19.01 -3.95
N LEU A 218 -3.23 19.71 -3.16
CA LEU A 218 -3.62 20.26 -1.86
C LEU A 218 -4.84 21.16 -1.97
N ARG A 219 -4.86 22.11 -2.92
CA ARG A 219 -6.03 22.98 -3.13
C ARG A 219 -7.27 22.22 -3.57
N LEU A 220 -7.14 21.20 -4.43
CA LEU A 220 -8.26 20.36 -4.84
C LEU A 220 -8.79 19.53 -3.68
N VAL A 221 -7.92 18.79 -2.99
CA VAL A 221 -8.26 17.96 -1.83
C VAL A 221 -8.86 18.81 -0.72
N MET A 222 -8.26 19.97 -0.42
CA MET A 222 -8.80 20.93 0.54
C MET A 222 -10.18 21.43 0.12
N PHE A 223 -10.39 21.78 -1.15
CA PHE A 223 -11.70 22.21 -1.63
C PHE A 223 -12.76 21.11 -1.52
N PHE A 224 -12.44 19.88 -1.92
CA PHE A 224 -13.35 18.74 -1.78
C PHE A 224 -13.62 18.41 -0.31
N ALA A 225 -12.60 18.42 0.54
CA ALA A 225 -12.75 18.24 1.98
C ALA A 225 -13.65 19.33 2.57
N ALA A 226 -13.43 20.59 2.19
CA ALA A 226 -14.23 21.73 2.64
C ALA A 226 -15.70 21.61 2.18
N MET A 227 -15.97 21.12 0.98
CA MET A 227 -17.33 20.84 0.52
C MET A 227 -18.00 19.68 1.27
N ILE A 228 -17.25 18.61 1.56
CA ILE A 228 -17.77 17.43 2.29
C ILE A 228 -18.15 17.83 3.71
N ILE A 229 -17.26 18.54 4.42
CA ILE A 229 -17.55 19.01 5.79
C ILE A 229 -18.73 19.98 5.81
N SER A 230 -18.91 20.80 4.77
CA SER A 230 -20.04 21.73 4.70
C SER A 230 -21.40 21.04 4.53
N LYS A 231 -21.44 19.85 3.89
CA LYS A 231 -22.69 19.14 3.57
C LYS A 231 -23.08 18.04 4.54
N GLN A 232 -22.10 17.37 5.17
CA GLN A 232 -22.34 16.06 5.76
C GLN A 232 -22.21 16.04 7.30
N TYR A 233 -21.57 17.05 7.92
CA TYR A 233 -21.29 17.09 9.36
C TYR A 233 -21.21 18.54 9.87
N GLY A 234 -21.73 18.82 11.07
CA GLY A 234 -21.56 20.13 11.72
C GLY A 234 -20.16 20.31 12.30
N TYR A 235 -19.16 20.61 11.46
CA TYR A 235 -17.82 20.95 11.93
C TYR A 235 -17.76 22.40 12.42
N TYR A 236 -17.06 22.62 13.52
CA TYR A 236 -16.84 23.94 14.11
C TYR A 236 -15.38 24.10 14.51
N SER A 237 -14.87 25.33 14.50
CA SER A 237 -13.57 25.66 15.07
C SER A 237 -13.63 27.03 15.74
N ALA A 238 -12.85 27.19 16.81
CA ALA A 238 -12.77 28.44 17.55
C ALA A 238 -11.89 29.45 16.80
N ARG A 239 -12.30 30.71 16.76
CA ARG A 239 -11.53 31.83 16.18
C ARG A 239 -11.54 33.05 17.10
N PRO A 240 -10.47 33.85 17.13
CA PRO A 240 -10.46 35.11 17.87
C PRO A 240 -11.49 36.09 17.32
N CYS A 241 -12.20 36.77 18.20
CA CYS A 241 -13.22 37.76 17.83
C CYS A 241 -12.63 38.94 17.05
N GLY A 242 -11.39 39.35 17.34
CA GLY A 242 -10.68 40.34 16.54
C GLY A 242 -10.44 39.90 15.09
N GLN A 243 -10.22 38.60 14.85
CA GLN A 243 -10.08 38.05 13.50
C GLN A 243 -11.43 38.04 12.77
N ILE A 244 -12.52 37.72 13.47
CA ILE A 244 -13.88 37.74 12.92
C ILE A 244 -14.29 39.16 12.55
N ASP A 245 -14.06 40.12 13.44
CA ASP A 245 -14.30 41.55 13.20
C ASP A 245 -13.53 42.05 11.97
N PHE A 246 -12.26 41.65 11.84
CA PHE A 246 -11.45 41.96 10.65
C PHE A 246 -12.07 41.41 9.36
N MET A 247 -12.57 40.18 9.38
CA MET A 247 -13.28 39.58 8.23
C MET A 247 -14.60 40.29 7.89
N PHE A 248 -15.22 40.96 8.87
CA PHE A 248 -16.39 41.83 8.70
C PHE A 248 -16.05 43.32 8.53
N ARG A 249 -14.77 43.64 8.31
CA ARG A 249 -14.28 45.01 8.08
C ARG A 249 -14.61 45.98 9.22
N GLY A 250 -14.56 45.53 10.48
CA GLY A 250 -14.84 46.38 11.64
C GLY A 250 -16.33 46.60 11.94
N ASN A 251 -17.23 45.87 11.27
CA ASN A 251 -18.68 46.06 11.46
C ASN A 251 -19.17 45.38 12.75
N ARG A 252 -19.13 46.12 13.86
CA ARG A 252 -19.59 45.67 15.19
C ARG A 252 -20.97 45.03 15.20
N ASN A 253 -21.96 45.68 14.57
CA ASN A 253 -23.34 45.20 14.58
C ASN A 253 -23.46 43.84 13.90
N ARG A 254 -22.75 43.63 12.77
CA ARG A 254 -22.71 42.35 12.08
C ARG A 254 -21.95 41.29 12.88
N THR A 255 -20.80 41.63 13.46
CA THR A 255 -20.00 40.71 14.26
C THR A 255 -20.77 40.17 15.46
N VAL A 256 -21.38 41.04 16.26
CA VAL A 256 -22.12 40.63 17.47
C VAL A 256 -23.44 39.94 17.12
N ALA A 257 -24.12 40.35 16.03
CA ALA A 257 -25.34 39.67 15.59
C ALA A 257 -25.07 38.24 15.09
N SER A 258 -23.96 38.02 14.37
CA SER A 258 -23.58 36.68 13.90
C SER A 258 -22.89 35.84 14.98
N TYR A 259 -22.13 36.47 15.88
CA TYR A 259 -21.37 35.81 16.95
C TYR A 259 -21.51 36.59 18.28
N PRO A 260 -22.59 36.36 19.05
CA PRO A 260 -22.85 37.09 20.30
C PRO A 260 -21.73 36.97 21.34
N ALA A 261 -20.96 35.87 21.30
CA ALA A 261 -19.79 35.66 22.15
C ALA A 261 -18.70 36.74 21.98
N CYS A 262 -18.70 37.50 20.88
CA CYS A 262 -17.78 38.60 20.63
C CYS A 262 -18.20 39.94 21.25
N ALA A 263 -19.27 39.98 22.05
CA ALA A 263 -19.68 41.20 22.74
C ALA A 263 -18.59 41.73 23.70
N SER A 264 -17.93 40.83 24.45
CA SER A 264 -16.88 41.17 25.41
C SER A 264 -15.60 41.72 24.77
N TYR A 265 -15.37 41.43 23.49
CA TYR A 265 -14.29 42.02 22.70
C TYR A 265 -14.49 43.52 22.49
N TYR A 266 -15.73 43.98 22.26
CA TYR A 266 -16.02 45.40 22.07
C TYR A 266 -16.26 46.17 23.37
N SER A 267 -16.65 45.50 24.46
CA SER A 267 -16.74 46.14 25.77
C SER A 267 -15.36 46.42 26.38
N GLY A 268 -14.30 45.82 25.84
CA GLY A 268 -12.94 45.90 26.38
C GLY A 268 -12.71 44.99 27.60
N GLU A 269 -13.71 44.20 28.00
CA GLU A 269 -13.63 43.27 29.13
C GLU A 269 -12.70 42.09 28.84
N ASN A 270 -12.71 41.59 27.60
CA ASN A 270 -11.77 40.57 27.14
C ASN A 270 -11.38 40.79 25.66
N THR A 271 -10.22 41.41 25.44
CA THR A 271 -9.70 41.68 24.09
C THR A 271 -9.25 40.43 23.33
N ASP A 272 -9.03 39.32 24.06
CA ASP A 272 -8.61 38.03 23.50
C ASP A 272 -9.77 37.02 23.40
N GLN A 273 -11.01 37.51 23.40
CA GLN A 273 -12.20 36.66 23.34
C GLN A 273 -12.25 35.79 22.05
N TRP A 274 -12.72 34.55 22.21
CA TRP A 274 -12.91 33.59 21.11
C TRP A 274 -14.39 33.32 20.86
N ALA A 275 -14.73 33.05 19.60
CA ALA A 275 -16.05 32.58 19.21
C ALA A 275 -15.94 31.28 18.39
N ILE A 276 -16.92 30.40 18.57
CA ILE A 276 -17.03 29.16 17.81
C ILE A 276 -17.69 29.49 16.47
N VAL A 277 -17.01 29.14 15.37
CA VAL A 277 -17.47 29.41 14.01
C VAL A 277 -17.74 28.07 13.32
N LYS A 278 -18.87 27.99 12.60
CA LYS A 278 -19.20 26.81 11.77
C LYS A 278 -18.27 26.77 10.55
N ALA A 279 -17.78 25.59 10.20
CA ALA A 279 -17.04 25.35 8.98
C ALA A 279 -18.01 25.14 7.81
N ASP A 280 -18.29 26.20 7.04
CA ASP A 280 -19.20 26.15 5.89
C ASP A 280 -18.69 26.97 4.70
N MET A 281 -18.34 26.29 3.60
CA MET A 281 -17.90 26.94 2.34
C MET A 281 -19.04 27.61 1.59
N PHE A 282 -20.29 27.25 1.88
CA PHE A 282 -21.49 27.79 1.25
C PHE A 282 -22.28 28.69 2.20
N GLY A 283 -21.70 29.00 3.37
CA GLY A 283 -22.29 29.89 4.36
C GLY A 283 -22.33 31.36 3.93
N ASN A 284 -23.07 32.17 4.67
CA ASN A 284 -23.29 33.59 4.37
C ASN A 284 -22.20 34.51 4.95
N SER A 285 -21.18 33.94 5.60
CA SER A 285 -20.08 34.71 6.21
C SER A 285 -18.70 34.30 5.70
N SER A 286 -17.82 35.28 5.56
CA SER A 286 -16.39 35.07 5.28
C SER A 286 -15.71 34.28 6.40
N ALA A 287 -16.22 34.39 7.64
CA ALA A 287 -15.75 33.64 8.79
C ALA A 287 -16.01 32.13 8.67
N GLU A 288 -17.18 31.72 8.18
CA GLU A 288 -17.50 30.31 7.95
C GLU A 288 -16.62 29.70 6.85
N ALA A 289 -16.46 30.41 5.73
CA ALA A 289 -15.60 29.97 4.64
C ALA A 289 -14.13 29.87 5.08
N ALA A 290 -13.63 30.85 5.85
CA ALA A 290 -12.29 30.78 6.44
C ALA A 290 -12.13 29.52 7.31
N THR A 291 -13.15 29.23 8.13
CA THR A 291 -13.15 28.09 9.06
C THR A 291 -13.14 26.76 8.29
N ALA A 292 -13.93 26.64 7.24
CA ALA A 292 -13.94 25.45 6.39
C ALA A 292 -12.60 25.20 5.69
N LEU A 293 -11.98 26.26 5.15
CA LEU A 293 -10.65 26.16 4.54
C LEU A 293 -9.58 25.78 5.56
N GLY A 294 -9.63 26.36 6.76
CA GLY A 294 -8.63 26.09 7.79
C GLY A 294 -8.68 24.67 8.33
N VAL A 295 -9.86 24.17 8.70
CA VAL A 295 -10.05 22.78 9.18
C VAL A 295 -9.67 21.76 8.11
N SER A 296 -9.81 22.10 6.82
CA SER A 296 -9.49 21.21 5.70
C SER A 296 -8.03 21.22 5.29
N PHE A 297 -7.28 22.30 5.56
CA PHE A 297 -5.93 22.51 5.01
C PHE A 297 -4.93 21.47 5.50
N GLY A 298 -4.75 21.32 6.81
CA GLY A 298 -3.73 20.43 7.35
C GLY A 298 -3.95 18.95 7.01
N PRO A 299 -5.17 18.39 7.13
CA PRO A 299 -5.45 17.02 6.67
C PRO A 299 -5.20 16.85 5.16
N ALA A 300 -5.57 17.84 4.34
CA ALA A 300 -5.28 17.82 2.92
C ALA A 300 -3.77 17.86 2.64
N ALA A 301 -3.01 18.64 3.40
CA ALA A 301 -1.55 18.75 3.26
C ALA A 301 -0.87 17.41 3.54
N TRP A 302 -1.31 16.68 4.57
CA TRP A 302 -0.83 15.34 4.87
C TRP A 302 -1.15 14.32 3.78
N LEU A 303 -2.40 14.27 3.33
CA LEU A 303 -2.82 13.35 2.28
C LEU A 303 -2.03 13.61 0.98
N CYS A 304 -1.90 14.88 0.60
CA CYS A 304 -1.12 15.27 -0.56
C CYS A 304 0.35 14.91 -0.40
N LEU A 305 0.98 15.21 0.74
CA LEU A 305 2.38 14.84 0.98
C LEU A 305 2.60 13.33 0.81
N ALA A 306 1.72 12.49 1.37
CA ALA A 306 1.80 11.03 1.23
C ALA A 306 1.66 10.57 -0.23
N LEU A 307 0.67 11.10 -0.95
CA LEU A 307 0.46 10.77 -2.37
C LEU A 307 1.67 11.10 -3.24
N HIS A 308 2.31 12.25 -2.99
CA HIS A 308 3.46 12.69 -3.77
C HIS A 308 4.73 11.95 -3.40
N ALA A 309 4.94 11.66 -2.11
CA ALA A 309 6.04 10.84 -1.64
C ALA A 309 5.99 9.42 -2.21
N ILE A 310 4.81 8.80 -2.27
CA ILE A 310 4.65 7.49 -2.91
C ILE A 310 4.81 7.60 -4.43
N GLY A 311 4.19 8.60 -5.04
CA GLY A 311 4.19 8.80 -6.48
C GLY A 311 5.59 9.01 -7.07
N ILE A 312 6.45 9.78 -6.39
CA ILE A 312 7.82 10.01 -6.88
C ILE A 312 8.67 8.75 -6.82
N GLU A 313 8.54 7.93 -5.78
CA GLU A 313 9.30 6.67 -5.68
C GLU A 313 8.85 5.67 -6.75
N ILE A 314 7.54 5.62 -7.05
CA ILE A 314 7.04 4.82 -8.19
C ILE A 314 7.63 5.35 -9.49
N TYR A 315 7.62 6.67 -9.72
CA TYR A 315 8.17 7.27 -10.94
C TYR A 315 9.66 6.97 -11.12
N LEU A 316 10.47 7.10 -10.05
CA LEU A 316 11.89 6.77 -10.09
C LEU A 316 12.11 5.30 -10.42
N LYS A 317 11.33 4.38 -9.83
CA LYS A 317 11.38 2.94 -10.12
C LYS A 317 10.94 2.58 -11.54
N LEU A 318 10.05 3.35 -12.14
CA LEU A 318 9.60 3.17 -13.53
C LEU A 318 10.58 3.76 -14.57
N THR A 319 11.67 4.41 -14.15
CA THR A 319 12.68 4.99 -15.06
C THR A 319 14.09 4.40 -14.91
N PRO A 320 14.27 3.05 -14.84
CA PRO A 320 15.57 2.43 -14.54
C PRO A 320 16.60 2.65 -15.66
N ALA A 321 16.17 2.66 -16.93
CA ALA A 321 17.06 2.86 -18.08
C ALA A 321 17.73 4.25 -18.06
N GLU A 322 16.97 5.28 -17.69
CA GLU A 322 17.52 6.64 -17.57
C GLU A 322 18.47 6.75 -16.36
N ASN A 323 18.13 6.08 -15.26
CA ASN A 323 18.98 6.02 -14.06
C ASN A 323 20.34 5.38 -14.39
N GLN A 324 20.33 4.22 -15.06
CA GLN A 324 21.54 3.51 -15.46
C GLN A 324 22.40 4.32 -16.44
N ARG A 325 21.77 5.00 -17.42
CA ARG A 325 22.48 5.88 -18.34
C ARG A 325 23.23 7.00 -17.60
N LEU A 326 22.57 7.67 -16.66
CA LEU A 326 23.19 8.75 -15.88
C LEU A 326 24.30 8.22 -14.96
N ARG A 327 24.12 7.05 -14.36
CA ARG A 327 25.13 6.39 -13.51
C ARG A 327 26.43 6.12 -14.27
N ILE A 328 26.35 5.69 -15.53
CA ILE A 328 27.53 5.49 -16.40
C ILE A 328 28.25 6.83 -16.64
N ILE A 329 27.49 7.89 -16.93
CA ILE A 329 28.07 9.23 -17.15
C ILE A 329 28.74 9.76 -15.87
N SER A 330 28.11 9.56 -14.71
CA SER A 330 28.68 9.95 -13.42
C SER A 330 29.98 9.20 -13.14
N TYR A 331 30.01 7.89 -13.36
CA TYR A 331 31.22 7.08 -13.22
C TYR A 331 32.37 7.61 -14.09
N GLN A 332 32.11 7.88 -15.38
CA GLN A 332 33.11 8.45 -16.30
C GLN A 332 33.64 9.81 -15.82
N ARG A 333 32.76 10.68 -15.30
CA ARG A 333 33.15 12.00 -14.79
C ARG A 333 33.95 11.92 -13.49
N GLN A 334 33.60 11.00 -12.61
CA GLN A 334 34.35 10.77 -11.37
C GLN A 334 35.75 10.22 -11.64
N LEU A 335 35.89 9.32 -12.62
CA LEU A 335 37.18 8.86 -13.12
C LEU A 335 38.02 10.01 -13.70
N ALA A 336 37.43 10.82 -14.59
CA ALA A 336 38.11 11.97 -15.18
C ALA A 336 38.53 13.02 -14.14
N ALA A 337 37.81 13.11 -13.02
CA ALA A 337 38.15 13.99 -11.89
C ALA A 337 39.16 13.38 -10.89
N GLY A 338 39.66 12.16 -11.13
CA GLY A 338 40.64 11.51 -10.27
C GLY A 338 40.11 11.13 -8.88
N MET A 339 38.80 10.89 -8.73
CA MET A 339 38.21 10.53 -7.43
C MET A 339 38.67 9.13 -6.98
N ARG A 340 38.97 8.96 -5.69
CA ARG A 340 39.48 7.69 -5.13
C ARG A 340 38.55 6.48 -5.33
N ASN A 341 37.23 6.68 -5.22
CA ASN A 341 36.22 5.63 -5.32
C ASN A 341 35.12 6.00 -6.34
N PRO A 342 35.41 5.97 -7.65
CA PRO A 342 34.43 6.29 -8.69
C PRO A 342 33.34 5.21 -8.73
N GLY A 343 32.09 5.62 -8.90
CA GLY A 343 30.92 4.73 -8.85
C GLY A 343 30.44 4.40 -7.44
N SER A 344 31.15 4.82 -6.38
CA SER A 344 30.64 4.74 -5.01
C SER A 344 29.49 5.74 -4.83
N ALA A 345 28.28 5.22 -4.66
CA ALA A 345 27.13 6.00 -4.24
C ALA A 345 27.30 6.40 -2.75
N GLY A 346 27.03 7.65 -2.38
CA GLY A 346 28.06 8.37 -1.63
C GLY A 346 27.94 8.85 -0.18
N LEU A 347 26.80 9.16 0.47
CA LEU A 347 26.81 9.83 1.82
C LEU A 347 25.72 9.40 2.84
N THR A 348 24.97 8.34 2.60
CA THR A 348 24.25 7.57 3.63
C THR A 348 24.31 6.10 3.25
N VAL A 349 24.34 5.23 4.27
CA VAL A 349 24.42 3.76 4.22
C VAL A 349 23.62 3.18 3.05
N ASP A 350 24.10 2.10 2.45
CA ASP A 350 23.54 1.31 1.34
C ASP A 350 22.04 0.86 1.44
N ARG A 351 21.09 1.72 1.84
CA ARG A 351 19.61 1.58 1.75
C ARG A 351 18.86 2.72 2.46
N PHE A 352 18.04 3.46 1.71
CA PHE A 352 16.57 3.43 1.82
C PHE A 352 16.02 3.92 0.47
N GLY A 353 15.49 2.99 -0.34
CA GLY A 353 15.10 3.25 -1.73
C GLY A 353 16.04 2.64 -2.79
N ASP A 354 17.32 2.47 -2.47
CA ASP A 354 18.35 1.95 -3.39
C ASP A 354 18.53 0.43 -3.40
N SER A 355 17.72 -0.33 -2.65
CA SER A 355 17.72 -1.77 -2.88
C SER A 355 17.06 -2.02 -4.25
N GLU A 356 17.85 -2.49 -5.22
CA GLU A 356 17.34 -2.94 -6.52
C GLU A 356 16.22 -3.99 -6.40
N ASN A 357 15.99 -4.56 -5.20
CA ASN A 357 14.74 -5.16 -4.79
C ASN A 357 14.54 -4.94 -3.28
N THR A 358 13.57 -4.14 -2.83
CA THR A 358 12.99 -4.32 -1.48
C THR A 358 11.72 -5.15 -1.66
N PRO A 359 11.82 -6.48 -1.85
CA PRO A 359 10.66 -7.33 -2.08
C PRO A 359 9.77 -7.44 -0.83
N TYR A 360 10.10 -6.75 0.28
CA TYR A 360 9.40 -6.88 1.55
C TYR A 360 8.45 -5.72 1.85
N PHE A 361 8.76 -4.48 1.42
CA PHE A 361 7.93 -3.32 1.80
C PHE A 361 6.53 -3.36 1.15
N MET A 362 6.46 -3.65 -0.16
CA MET A 362 5.18 -3.78 -0.85
C MET A 362 4.33 -4.96 -0.32
N PRO A 363 4.91 -6.16 -0.06
CA PRO A 363 4.15 -7.22 0.60
C PRO A 363 3.74 -6.94 2.03
N ILE A 364 4.50 -6.15 2.80
CA ILE A 364 4.10 -5.74 4.15
C ILE A 364 2.87 -4.84 4.07
N ILE A 365 2.89 -3.80 3.24
CA ILE A 365 1.73 -2.92 3.04
C ILE A 365 0.53 -3.73 2.54
N TYR A 366 0.73 -4.57 1.53
CA TYR A 366 -0.32 -5.45 1.03
C TYR A 366 -0.90 -6.37 2.12
N SER A 367 -0.03 -6.96 2.95
CA SER A 367 -0.45 -7.84 4.06
C SER A 367 -1.25 -7.08 5.11
N ILE A 368 -0.84 -5.84 5.47
CA ILE A 368 -1.57 -4.98 6.40
C ILE A 368 -2.94 -4.63 5.82
N SER A 369 -3.00 -4.21 4.55
CA SER A 369 -4.26 -3.88 3.87
C SER A 369 -5.21 -5.08 3.79
N VAL A 370 -4.69 -6.29 3.53
CA VAL A 370 -5.47 -7.53 3.52
C VAL A 370 -5.98 -7.87 4.92
N VAL A 371 -5.18 -7.70 5.97
CA VAL A 371 -5.62 -7.91 7.36
C VAL A 371 -6.75 -6.95 7.72
N ILE A 372 -6.63 -5.66 7.38
CA ILE A 372 -7.69 -4.67 7.61
C ILE A 372 -8.96 -5.06 6.84
N TYR A 373 -8.84 -5.41 5.55
CA TYR A 373 -9.96 -5.89 4.75
C TYR A 373 -10.66 -7.10 5.38
N ASN A 374 -9.89 -8.11 5.76
CA ASN A 374 -10.40 -9.37 6.30
C ASN A 374 -11.16 -9.20 7.63
N LEU A 375 -10.73 -8.25 8.45
CA LEU A 375 -11.30 -7.96 9.77
C LEU A 375 -12.53 -7.08 9.73
N PHE A 376 -12.61 -6.11 8.81
CA PHE A 376 -13.65 -5.08 8.82
C PHE A 376 -14.60 -5.11 7.62
N PHE A 377 -14.12 -5.56 6.45
CA PHE A 377 -14.85 -5.43 5.19
C PHE A 377 -15.20 -6.77 4.51
N HIS A 378 -14.65 -7.88 5.00
CA HIS A 378 -14.91 -9.19 4.42
C HIS A 378 -16.36 -9.64 4.67
N PRO A 379 -17.05 -10.27 3.69
CA PRO A 379 -18.44 -10.71 3.85
C PRO A 379 -18.67 -11.65 5.04
N LEU A 380 -17.67 -12.46 5.39
CA LEU A 380 -17.74 -13.39 6.53
C LEU A 380 -17.49 -12.72 7.91
N THR A 381 -17.44 -11.39 8.01
CA THR A 381 -17.31 -10.67 9.29
C THR A 381 -18.49 -10.90 10.24
N LEU A 382 -19.65 -11.32 9.70
CA LEU A 382 -20.85 -11.67 10.45
C LEU A 382 -20.70 -12.95 11.29
N PHE A 383 -19.76 -13.83 10.94
CA PHE A 383 -19.59 -15.12 11.62
C PHE A 383 -18.58 -15.02 12.78
N PRO A 384 -18.87 -15.64 13.94
CA PRO A 384 -18.00 -15.57 15.10
C PRO A 384 -16.73 -16.39 14.92
N GLY A 385 -15.63 -15.99 15.58
CA GLY A 385 -14.37 -16.73 15.58
C GLY A 385 -13.19 -15.91 16.11
N PRO A 386 -12.00 -16.53 16.27
CA PRO A 386 -10.81 -15.82 16.71
C PRO A 386 -10.40 -14.72 15.71
N LYS A 387 -10.18 -13.49 16.19
CA LYS A 387 -9.74 -12.37 15.33
C LYS A 387 -8.44 -12.69 14.57
N ILE A 388 -7.53 -13.43 15.18
CA ILE A 388 -6.26 -13.86 14.53
C ILE A 388 -6.50 -14.81 13.36
N ALA A 389 -7.51 -15.68 13.46
CA ALA A 389 -7.93 -16.59 12.38
C ALA A 389 -8.67 -15.83 11.27
N ALA A 390 -9.51 -14.85 11.65
CA ALA A 390 -10.19 -13.98 10.70
C ALA A 390 -9.21 -13.06 9.95
N ALA A 391 -8.13 -12.60 10.59
CA ALA A 391 -7.14 -11.71 9.99
C ALA A 391 -6.32 -12.38 8.88
N SER A 392 -5.87 -13.61 9.12
CA SER A 392 -5.01 -14.34 8.18
C SER A 392 -5.09 -15.85 8.38
N HIS A 393 -4.71 -16.59 7.34
CA HIS A 393 -4.57 -18.05 7.37
C HIS A 393 -3.40 -18.56 8.24
N ILE A 394 -2.54 -17.69 8.74
CA ILE A 394 -1.31 -18.06 9.47
C ILE A 394 -1.63 -18.87 10.72
N TRP A 395 -2.66 -18.45 11.48
CA TRP A 395 -3.06 -19.14 12.69
C TRP A 395 -3.45 -20.60 12.40
N TYR A 396 -4.24 -20.83 11.35
CA TYR A 396 -4.67 -22.16 10.95
C TYR A 396 -3.50 -23.02 10.48
N GLY A 397 -2.59 -22.44 9.68
CA GLY A 397 -1.34 -23.10 9.29
C GLY A 397 -0.50 -23.54 10.50
N CYS A 398 -0.40 -22.71 11.54
CA CYS A 398 0.36 -23.02 12.75
C CYS A 398 -0.27 -24.15 13.61
N ILE A 399 -1.60 -24.26 13.68
CA ILE A 399 -2.22 -25.37 14.43
C ILE A 399 -2.16 -26.68 13.65
N LEU A 400 -2.16 -26.62 12.31
CA LEU A 400 -1.94 -27.77 11.44
C LEU A 400 -0.53 -28.34 11.61
N THR A 401 0.51 -27.49 11.59
CA THR A 401 1.89 -27.96 11.78
C THR A 401 2.15 -28.55 13.15
N LYS A 402 1.43 -28.10 14.18
CA LYS A 402 1.50 -28.64 15.54
C LYS A 402 0.72 -29.95 15.72
N GLY A 403 -0.08 -30.37 14.74
CA GLY A 403 -0.93 -31.56 14.86
C GLY A 403 -2.08 -31.42 15.85
N ILE A 404 -2.42 -30.19 16.27
CA ILE A 404 -3.46 -29.93 17.29
C ILE A 404 -4.77 -29.40 16.71
N ALA A 405 -4.87 -29.31 15.37
CA ALA A 405 -6.02 -28.70 14.70
C ALA A 405 -7.38 -29.29 15.12
N PRO A 406 -7.57 -30.62 15.24
CA PRO A 406 -8.87 -31.18 15.66
C PRO A 406 -9.28 -30.73 17.07
N HIS A 407 -8.33 -30.71 18.01
CA HIS A 407 -8.58 -30.29 19.39
C HIS A 407 -8.88 -28.79 19.48
N GLN A 408 -8.19 -27.97 18.70
CA GLN A 408 -8.47 -26.54 18.61
C GLN A 408 -9.84 -26.28 17.99
N MET A 409 -10.22 -27.04 16.95
CA MET A 409 -11.52 -26.91 16.32
C MET A 409 -12.67 -27.22 17.28
N LYS A 410 -12.52 -28.28 18.08
CA LYS A 410 -13.47 -28.60 19.16
C LYS A 410 -13.63 -27.43 20.13
N LYS A 411 -12.52 -26.90 20.65
CA LYS A 411 -12.53 -25.74 21.57
C LYS A 411 -13.19 -24.51 20.97
N LEU A 412 -12.99 -24.27 19.68
CA LEU A 412 -13.63 -23.17 18.98
C LEU A 412 -15.13 -23.35 18.87
N HIS A 413 -15.60 -24.55 18.52
CA HIS A 413 -17.03 -24.85 18.45
C HIS A 413 -17.71 -24.83 19.83
N GLU A 414 -17.02 -25.28 20.88
CA GLU A 414 -17.49 -25.16 22.27
C GLU A 414 -17.65 -23.68 22.69
N ARG A 415 -16.80 -22.78 22.18
CA ARG A 415 -16.81 -21.36 22.55
C ARG A 415 -17.72 -20.48 21.69
N TYR A 416 -17.72 -20.69 20.38
CA TYR A 416 -18.36 -19.80 19.40
C TYR A 416 -19.63 -20.40 18.78
N GLY A 417 -19.91 -21.68 19.05
CA GLY A 417 -21.11 -22.37 18.60
C GLY A 417 -20.93 -23.17 17.31
N PRO A 418 -22.03 -23.48 16.60
CA PRO A 418 -22.03 -24.49 15.53
C PRO A 418 -21.37 -24.04 14.23
N VAL A 419 -21.18 -22.74 14.02
CA VAL A 419 -20.55 -22.16 12.82
C VAL A 419 -19.46 -21.20 13.28
N VAL A 420 -18.21 -21.48 12.90
CA VAL A 420 -17.06 -20.68 13.35
C VAL A 420 -16.19 -20.29 12.17
N ARG A 421 -15.79 -19.03 12.10
CA ARG A 421 -14.80 -18.53 11.13
C ARG A 421 -13.39 -18.90 11.58
N VAL A 422 -12.75 -19.78 10.83
CA VAL A 422 -11.45 -20.40 11.17
C VAL A 422 -10.32 -19.96 10.24
N ALA A 423 -10.66 -19.25 9.17
CA ALA A 423 -9.75 -18.49 8.33
C ALA A 423 -10.49 -17.29 7.70
N PRO A 424 -9.82 -16.38 6.97
CA PRO A 424 -10.48 -15.25 6.33
C PRO A 424 -11.67 -15.64 5.46
N ASP A 425 -11.52 -16.69 4.67
CA ASP A 425 -12.46 -17.23 3.66
C ASP A 425 -13.00 -18.63 4.04
N GLU A 426 -12.84 -19.09 5.29
CA GLU A 426 -13.24 -20.45 5.70
C GLU A 426 -14.10 -20.48 6.98
N LEU A 427 -15.19 -21.25 6.89
CA LEU A 427 -16.08 -21.56 8.00
C LEU A 427 -15.99 -23.05 8.35
N SER A 428 -15.93 -23.34 9.65
CA SER A 428 -16.08 -24.68 10.20
C SER A 428 -17.50 -24.86 10.72
N PHE A 429 -18.06 -26.05 10.49
CA PHE A 429 -19.42 -26.40 10.87
C PHE A 429 -19.42 -27.64 11.76
N SER A 430 -20.23 -27.63 12.82
CA SER A 430 -20.43 -28.79 13.70
C SER A 430 -21.89 -29.28 13.73
N SER A 431 -22.77 -28.74 12.89
CA SER A 431 -24.18 -29.14 12.86
C SER A 431 -24.41 -30.37 11.97
N PRO A 432 -25.29 -31.31 12.35
CA PRO A 432 -25.63 -32.46 11.51
C PRO A 432 -26.23 -32.09 10.15
N ALA A 433 -26.99 -30.98 10.09
CA ALA A 433 -27.56 -30.47 8.84
C ALA A 433 -26.47 -30.09 7.83
N ALA A 434 -25.37 -29.48 8.29
CA ALA A 434 -24.26 -29.11 7.43
C ALA A 434 -23.62 -30.32 6.73
N TRP A 435 -23.59 -31.49 7.37
CA TRP A 435 -23.09 -32.72 6.73
C TRP A 435 -23.89 -33.06 5.47
N LYS A 436 -25.22 -33.01 5.56
CA LYS A 436 -26.11 -33.29 4.43
C LYS A 436 -26.02 -32.20 3.36
N ASP A 437 -25.84 -30.95 3.76
CA ASP A 437 -25.74 -29.82 2.83
C ASP A 437 -24.40 -29.78 2.09
N ILE A 438 -23.30 -30.17 2.74
CA ILE A 438 -21.94 -30.13 2.18
C ILE A 438 -21.61 -31.44 1.45
N TYR A 439 -21.83 -32.59 2.09
CA TYR A 439 -21.39 -33.91 1.62
C TYR A 439 -22.52 -34.80 1.12
N GLY A 440 -23.78 -34.43 1.37
CA GLY A 440 -24.93 -35.22 0.95
C GLY A 440 -25.09 -35.28 -0.56
N TYR A 441 -25.73 -36.36 -1.04
CA TYR A 441 -26.00 -36.58 -2.45
C TYR A 441 -26.79 -35.41 -3.05
N LYS A 442 -26.27 -34.85 -4.16
CA LYS A 442 -26.92 -33.76 -4.89
C LYS A 442 -27.58 -34.28 -6.15
N ARG A 443 -28.82 -33.84 -6.40
CA ARG A 443 -29.57 -34.19 -7.61
C ARG A 443 -28.91 -33.58 -8.85
N SER A 444 -29.21 -34.12 -10.03
CA SER A 444 -28.76 -33.53 -11.30
C SER A 444 -29.17 -32.05 -11.38
N GLY A 445 -28.22 -31.17 -11.73
CA GLY A 445 -28.42 -29.72 -11.78
C GLY A 445 -28.17 -28.96 -10.47
N GLN A 446 -28.02 -29.64 -9.32
CA GLN A 446 -27.58 -28.98 -8.09
C GLN A 446 -26.06 -28.85 -8.04
N SER A 447 -25.58 -27.67 -7.64
CA SER A 447 -24.16 -27.39 -7.44
C SER A 447 -23.63 -28.16 -6.23
N GLU A 448 -22.49 -28.85 -6.42
CA GLU A 448 -21.73 -29.50 -5.35
C GLU A 448 -20.59 -28.58 -4.91
N MET A 449 -20.21 -28.64 -3.63
CA MET A 449 -19.02 -27.92 -3.17
C MET A 449 -17.77 -28.60 -3.72
N SER A 450 -17.03 -27.88 -4.56
CA SER A 450 -15.76 -28.37 -5.10
C SER A 450 -14.73 -28.57 -3.98
N LYS A 451 -13.88 -29.58 -4.13
CA LYS A 451 -12.80 -29.85 -3.17
C LYS A 451 -11.78 -28.70 -3.17
N ASP A 452 -11.34 -28.27 -1.99
CA ASP A 452 -10.36 -27.20 -1.85
C ASP A 452 -8.98 -27.65 -2.33
N LYS A 453 -8.43 -26.93 -3.32
CA LYS A 453 -7.07 -27.16 -3.85
C LYS A 453 -5.99 -26.97 -2.78
N LYS A 454 -6.20 -26.08 -1.80
CA LYS A 454 -5.25 -25.89 -0.69
C LYS A 454 -5.21 -27.14 0.20
N TYR A 455 -6.36 -27.80 0.42
CA TYR A 455 -6.45 -29.01 1.23
C TYR A 455 -5.69 -30.19 0.60
N HIS A 456 -5.79 -30.35 -0.73
CA HIS A 456 -5.13 -31.41 -1.49
C HIS A 456 -3.77 -31.01 -2.08
N ALA A 457 -3.14 -29.95 -1.54
CA ALA A 457 -1.87 -29.46 -2.04
C ALA A 457 -0.77 -30.53 -1.94
N GLY A 458 -0.15 -30.86 -3.08
CA GLY A 458 0.84 -31.95 -3.16
C GLY A 458 0.45 -33.09 -4.07
N LEU A 459 -0.83 -33.20 -4.38
CA LEU A 459 -1.37 -34.15 -5.35
C LEU A 459 -1.63 -33.39 -6.66
N SER A 460 -0.72 -33.53 -7.63
CA SER A 460 -0.86 -32.89 -8.96
C SER A 460 -1.84 -33.65 -9.85
N GLU A 461 -1.79 -34.98 -9.80
CA GLU A 461 -2.66 -35.83 -10.59
C GLU A 461 -4.02 -36.03 -9.92
N PRO A 462 -5.13 -36.03 -10.70
CA PRO A 462 -6.43 -36.40 -10.20
C PRO A 462 -6.45 -37.87 -9.75
N ILE A 463 -6.69 -38.09 -8.46
CA ILE A 463 -6.98 -39.37 -7.83
C ILE A 463 -8.34 -39.28 -7.14
N LEU A 464 -8.83 -40.39 -6.57
CA LEU A 464 -10.12 -40.41 -5.86
C LEU A 464 -10.26 -39.26 -4.84
N LEU A 465 -9.17 -38.88 -4.19
CA LEU A 465 -9.16 -37.82 -3.17
C LEU A 465 -9.39 -36.41 -3.72
N ASN A 466 -8.82 -36.03 -4.88
CA ASN A 466 -8.83 -34.65 -5.42
C ASN A 466 -9.51 -34.51 -6.80
N ALA A 467 -9.99 -35.60 -7.39
CA ALA A 467 -10.73 -35.60 -8.65
C ALA A 467 -12.00 -34.75 -8.59
N ASP A 468 -12.34 -34.12 -9.71
CA ASP A 468 -13.62 -33.46 -9.96
C ASP A 468 -14.78 -34.46 -10.01
N ARG A 469 -16.01 -33.96 -10.12
CA ARG A 469 -17.23 -34.79 -10.03
C ARG A 469 -17.27 -35.90 -11.09
N GLU A 470 -16.96 -35.57 -12.33
CA GLU A 470 -17.09 -36.46 -13.48
C GLU A 470 -16.03 -37.56 -13.43
N TYR A 471 -14.77 -37.17 -13.18
CA TYR A 471 -13.67 -38.11 -13.07
C TYR A 471 -13.80 -38.96 -11.80
N HIS A 472 -14.22 -38.36 -10.68
CA HIS A 472 -14.49 -39.09 -9.44
C HIS A 472 -15.61 -40.14 -9.62
N SER A 473 -16.68 -39.81 -10.35
CA SER A 473 -17.75 -40.77 -10.67
C SER A 473 -17.20 -41.98 -11.44
N SER A 474 -16.34 -41.71 -12.43
CA SER A 474 -15.69 -42.75 -13.24
C SER A 474 -14.78 -43.65 -12.39
N LEU A 475 -13.91 -43.05 -11.56
CA LEU A 475 -13.04 -43.78 -10.63
C LEU A 475 -13.84 -44.62 -9.61
N ARG A 476 -14.90 -44.04 -9.04
CA ARG A 476 -15.76 -44.73 -8.08
C ARG A 476 -16.43 -45.95 -8.70
N ARG A 477 -16.92 -45.84 -9.94
CA ARG A 477 -17.54 -46.96 -10.67
C ARG A 477 -16.56 -48.11 -10.90
N LEU A 478 -15.31 -47.81 -11.22
CA LEU A 478 -14.27 -48.84 -11.39
C LEU A 478 -13.99 -49.59 -10.07
N LEU A 479 -13.94 -48.86 -8.96
CA LEU A 479 -13.62 -49.43 -7.65
C LEU A 479 -14.80 -50.12 -6.96
N SER A 480 -16.05 -49.72 -7.25
CA SER A 480 -17.22 -50.16 -6.48
C SER A 480 -17.44 -51.67 -6.45
N HIS A 481 -17.02 -52.40 -7.49
CA HIS A 481 -17.16 -53.86 -7.54
C HIS A 481 -16.35 -54.56 -6.44
N GLY A 482 -15.16 -54.05 -6.09
CA GLY A 482 -14.34 -54.59 -5.02
C GLY A 482 -14.90 -54.34 -3.61
N PHE A 483 -15.87 -53.45 -3.48
CA PHE A 483 -16.55 -53.11 -2.23
C PHE A 483 -18.00 -53.64 -2.15
N ALA A 484 -18.40 -54.51 -3.09
CA ALA A 484 -19.69 -55.20 -3.02
C ALA A 484 -19.70 -56.22 -1.86
N ASP A 485 -20.85 -56.45 -1.24
CA ASP A 485 -20.98 -57.38 -0.10
C ASP A 485 -20.42 -58.78 -0.40
N SER A 486 -20.71 -59.30 -1.61
CA SER A 486 -20.18 -60.59 -2.06
C SER A 486 -18.65 -60.60 -2.19
N ALA A 487 -18.05 -59.51 -2.69
CA ALA A 487 -16.61 -59.38 -2.81
C ALA A 487 -15.93 -59.27 -1.44
N LEU A 488 -16.55 -58.54 -0.50
CA LEU A 488 -16.04 -58.43 0.88
C LEU A 488 -16.08 -59.77 1.61
N ARG A 489 -17.18 -60.54 1.47
CA ARG A 489 -17.29 -61.90 2.03
C ARG A 489 -16.24 -62.84 1.44
N ALA A 490 -15.99 -62.76 0.14
CA ALA A 490 -14.96 -63.57 -0.51
C ALA A 490 -13.52 -63.26 -0.01
N GLN A 491 -13.30 -62.11 0.61
CA GLN A 491 -12.00 -61.70 1.17
C GLN A 491 -11.82 -62.11 2.64
N GLU A 492 -12.86 -62.63 3.32
CA GLU A 492 -12.83 -62.95 4.75
C GLU A 492 -11.67 -63.90 5.10
N ASP A 493 -11.51 -64.99 4.36
CA ASP A 493 -10.45 -65.97 4.59
C ASP A 493 -9.05 -65.35 4.57
N ILE A 494 -8.83 -64.34 3.71
CA ILE A 494 -7.55 -63.63 3.63
C ILE A 494 -7.28 -62.91 4.94
N ILE A 495 -8.26 -62.17 5.45
CA ILE A 495 -8.15 -61.40 6.68
C ILE A 495 -7.96 -62.34 7.88
N GLN A 496 -8.73 -63.43 7.95
CA GLN A 496 -8.62 -64.43 9.01
C GLN A 496 -7.22 -65.07 9.07
N ARG A 497 -6.61 -65.37 7.91
CA ARG A 497 -5.23 -65.87 7.86
C ARG A 497 -4.22 -64.90 8.48
N TYR A 498 -4.28 -63.62 8.11
CA TYR A 498 -3.38 -62.60 8.68
C TYR A 498 -3.67 -62.33 10.15
N LEU A 499 -4.93 -62.43 10.58
CA LEU A 499 -5.30 -62.28 11.99
C LEU A 499 -4.72 -63.41 12.83
N LYS A 500 -4.79 -64.65 12.33
CA LYS A 500 -4.15 -65.79 12.98
C LYS A 500 -2.63 -65.58 13.11
N GLN A 501 -1.97 -65.15 12.03
CA GLN A 501 -0.54 -64.84 12.05
C GLN A 501 -0.19 -63.71 13.04
N PHE A 502 -1.00 -62.65 13.08
CA PHE A 502 -0.86 -61.57 14.05
C PHE A 502 -0.90 -62.09 15.50
N MET A 503 -1.91 -62.91 15.82
CA MET A 503 -2.05 -63.50 17.15
C MET A 503 -0.91 -64.46 17.49
N GLU A 504 -0.43 -65.26 16.54
CA GLU A 504 0.73 -66.13 16.71
C GLU A 504 2.00 -65.34 17.01
N GLN A 505 2.24 -64.25 16.29
CA GLN A 505 3.38 -63.38 16.55
C GLN A 505 3.29 -62.74 17.94
N LEU A 506 2.14 -62.17 18.31
CA LEU A 506 1.96 -61.61 19.65
C LEU A 506 2.20 -62.65 20.76
N LYS A 507 1.72 -63.89 20.58
CA LYS A 507 2.01 -65.00 21.51
C LYS A 507 3.49 -65.31 21.61
N LYS A 508 4.21 -65.36 20.47
CA LYS A 508 5.67 -65.60 20.46
C LYS A 508 6.42 -64.50 21.21
N TYR A 509 6.11 -63.23 20.94
CA TYR A 509 6.78 -62.11 21.60
C TYR A 509 6.44 -61.99 23.08
N SER A 510 5.24 -62.42 23.51
CA SER A 510 4.82 -62.39 24.92
C SER A 510 5.22 -63.62 25.74
N ALA A 511 5.76 -64.68 25.10
CA ALA A 511 6.02 -65.97 25.74
C ALA A 511 6.95 -65.92 26.97
N SER A 512 7.88 -64.97 27.04
CA SER A 512 8.80 -64.80 28.18
C SER A 512 8.22 -63.98 29.33
N GLY A 513 7.08 -63.31 29.14
CA GLY A 513 6.49 -62.38 30.13
C GLY A 513 7.30 -61.11 30.41
N GLN A 514 8.51 -60.97 29.85
CA GLN A 514 9.42 -59.85 30.09
C GLN A 514 9.47 -58.82 28.94
N ASN A 515 8.89 -59.14 27.78
CA ASN A 515 8.93 -58.28 26.60
C ASN A 515 7.75 -57.30 26.59
N THR A 516 8.04 -56.01 26.40
CA THR A 516 7.02 -54.99 26.12
C THR A 516 6.72 -54.94 24.62
N ILE A 517 5.44 -55.02 24.25
CA ILE A 517 5.00 -54.99 22.85
C ILE A 517 4.36 -53.64 22.51
N ASN A 518 4.89 -52.94 21.50
CA ASN A 518 4.24 -51.75 20.96
C ASN A 518 3.12 -52.15 19.97
N LEU A 519 1.87 -52.13 20.43
CA LEU A 519 0.71 -52.50 19.61
C LEU A 519 0.47 -51.57 18.42
N GLU A 520 0.90 -50.30 18.47
CA GLU A 520 0.79 -49.39 17.32
C GLU A 520 1.54 -49.94 16.11
N HIS A 521 2.79 -50.38 16.30
CA HIS A 521 3.59 -50.97 15.23
C HIS A 521 2.98 -52.27 14.72
N TRP A 522 2.50 -53.12 15.63
CA TRP A 522 1.88 -54.40 15.26
C TRP A 522 0.57 -54.20 14.47
N TYR A 523 -0.26 -53.23 14.84
CA TYR A 523 -1.44 -52.86 14.05
C TYR A 523 -1.03 -52.34 12.67
N GLN A 524 0.01 -51.52 12.58
CA GLN A 524 0.53 -51.09 11.28
C GLN A 524 1.00 -52.28 10.44
N PHE A 525 1.76 -53.23 11.01
CA PHE A 525 2.21 -54.43 10.29
C PHE A 525 1.03 -55.22 9.75
N PHE A 526 0.04 -55.51 10.60
CA PHE A 526 -1.17 -56.24 10.22
C PHE A 526 -1.95 -55.50 9.12
N THR A 527 -2.24 -54.22 9.31
CA THR A 527 -3.02 -53.43 8.34
C THR A 527 -2.32 -53.35 6.99
N PHE A 528 -1.01 -53.11 6.95
CA PHE A 528 -0.30 -53.04 5.68
C PHE A 528 -0.14 -54.40 5.00
N ASP A 529 0.04 -55.49 5.75
CA ASP A 529 0.09 -56.84 5.16
C ASP A 529 -1.26 -57.24 4.56
N VAL A 530 -2.36 -56.97 5.27
CA VAL A 530 -3.72 -57.22 4.78
C VAL A 530 -4.00 -56.35 3.55
N ILE A 531 -3.80 -55.03 3.63
CA ILE A 531 -4.06 -54.13 2.49
C ILE A 531 -3.15 -54.46 1.32
N GLY A 532 -1.87 -54.76 1.56
CA GLY A 532 -0.93 -55.18 0.52
C GLY A 532 -1.44 -56.39 -0.23
N HIS A 533 -1.92 -57.41 0.49
CA HIS A 533 -2.47 -58.60 -0.13
C HIS A 533 -3.78 -58.33 -0.88
N LEU A 534 -4.70 -57.54 -0.30
CA LEU A 534 -5.98 -57.22 -0.95
C LEU A 534 -5.81 -56.36 -2.22
N THR A 535 -4.78 -55.52 -2.26
CA THR A 535 -4.55 -54.59 -3.37
C THR A 535 -3.63 -55.15 -4.45
N ASN A 536 -2.58 -55.89 -4.06
CA ASN A 536 -1.52 -56.35 -4.97
C ASN A 536 -1.44 -57.89 -5.10
N GLY A 537 -2.27 -58.64 -4.37
CA GLY A 537 -2.21 -60.11 -4.30
C GLY A 537 -1.08 -60.67 -3.43
N GLN A 538 -0.23 -59.82 -2.84
CA GLN A 538 0.90 -60.22 -1.99
C GLN A 538 1.05 -59.28 -0.79
N SER A 539 1.45 -59.82 0.37
CA SER A 539 1.74 -59.02 1.58
C SER A 539 3.12 -58.38 1.50
N TYR A 540 3.38 -57.39 2.35
CA TYR A 540 4.70 -56.78 2.53
C TYR A 540 5.59 -57.53 3.54
N TYR A 541 5.10 -58.64 4.09
CA TYR A 541 5.76 -59.50 5.08
C TYR A 541 6.20 -58.75 6.35
N CYS A 542 5.46 -57.70 6.74
CA CYS A 542 5.81 -56.85 7.87
C CYS A 542 5.69 -57.59 9.21
N MET A 543 4.66 -58.41 9.38
CA MET A 543 4.44 -59.19 10.61
C MET A 543 5.47 -60.30 10.80
N GLU A 544 5.87 -60.96 9.72
CA GLU A 544 6.90 -62.00 9.76
C GLU A 544 8.27 -61.42 10.10
N ALA A 545 8.63 -60.31 9.46
CA ALA A 545 9.91 -59.65 9.68
C ALA A 545 9.95 -58.80 10.96
N GLY A 546 8.81 -58.58 11.63
CA GLY A 546 8.69 -57.71 12.81
C GLY A 546 9.07 -56.25 12.54
N LYS A 547 9.01 -55.79 11.28
CA LYS A 547 9.45 -54.46 10.86
C LYS A 547 8.66 -53.95 9.66
N LEU A 548 8.45 -52.63 9.60
CA LEU A 548 7.83 -51.99 8.43
C LEU A 548 8.68 -52.17 7.19
N HIS A 549 8.05 -52.60 6.10
CA HIS A 549 8.64 -52.60 4.76
C HIS A 549 9.09 -51.18 4.36
N PRO A 550 10.26 -51.01 3.70
CA PRO A 550 10.80 -49.68 3.36
C PRO A 550 9.82 -48.79 2.59
N PHE A 551 9.06 -49.36 1.65
CA PHE A 551 8.02 -48.65 0.90
C PHE A 551 6.97 -48.01 1.83
N ILE A 552 6.55 -48.71 2.88
CA ILE A 552 5.55 -48.21 3.82
C ILE A 552 6.11 -47.04 4.62
N LYS A 553 7.37 -47.14 5.08
CA LYS A 553 8.05 -46.04 5.80
C LYS A 553 8.09 -44.77 4.94
N ILE A 554 8.40 -44.91 3.64
CA ILE A 554 8.39 -43.81 2.68
C ILE A 554 6.98 -43.24 2.51
N SER A 555 5.97 -44.10 2.35
CA SER A 555 4.56 -43.69 2.20
C SER A 555 4.05 -42.91 3.43
N LEU A 556 4.35 -43.36 4.65
CA LEU A 556 3.99 -42.64 5.87
C LEU A 556 4.69 -41.27 5.96
N SER A 557 5.96 -41.20 5.54
CA SER A 557 6.71 -39.94 5.46
C SER A 557 6.11 -38.99 4.43
N PHE A 558 5.64 -39.53 3.30
CA PHE A 558 4.94 -38.76 2.27
C PHE A 558 3.61 -38.17 2.78
N VAL A 559 2.84 -38.91 3.58
CA VAL A 559 1.62 -38.37 4.21
C VAL A 559 1.94 -37.17 5.11
N ARG A 560 3.01 -37.24 5.92
CA ARG A 560 3.47 -36.10 6.73
C ARG A 560 3.87 -34.91 5.87
N PHE A 561 4.56 -35.17 4.75
CA PHE A 561 4.91 -34.14 3.78
C PHE A 561 3.68 -33.45 3.18
N LEU A 562 2.61 -34.20 2.83
CA LEU A 562 1.37 -33.62 2.34
C LEU A 562 0.72 -32.69 3.38
N SER A 563 0.69 -33.07 4.66
CA SER A 563 0.19 -32.21 5.74
C SER A 563 1.00 -30.91 5.89
N LEU A 564 2.33 -30.99 5.78
CA LEU A 564 3.20 -29.81 5.82
C LEU A 564 3.00 -28.91 4.59
N LYS A 565 2.83 -29.51 3.40
CA LYS A 565 2.58 -28.77 2.16
C LYS A 565 1.23 -28.07 2.19
N GLN A 566 0.20 -28.74 2.72
CA GLN A 566 -1.11 -28.15 2.99
C GLN A 566 -0.97 -26.94 3.92
N ALA A 567 -0.28 -27.08 5.05
CA ALA A 567 -0.05 -25.97 5.98
C ALA A 567 0.73 -24.82 5.33
N MET A 568 1.78 -25.11 4.55
CA MET A 568 2.58 -24.11 3.84
C MET A 568 1.74 -23.29 2.85
N MET A 569 0.80 -23.93 2.13
CA MET A 569 -0.07 -23.25 1.18
C MET A 569 -1.01 -22.22 1.84
N ARG A 570 -1.24 -22.34 3.15
CA ARG A 570 -1.97 -21.36 3.95
C ARG A 570 -1.16 -20.09 4.25
N PHE A 571 0.17 -20.11 4.12
CA PHE A 571 0.99 -18.91 4.33
C PHE A 571 1.05 -18.01 3.08
N PRO A 572 1.17 -16.68 3.26
CA PRO A 572 1.49 -15.75 2.18
C PRO A 572 2.73 -16.19 1.40
N THR A 573 2.75 -15.96 0.09
CA THR A 573 3.82 -16.47 -0.81
C THR A 573 5.23 -16.15 -0.33
N PHE A 574 5.45 -14.93 0.18
CA PHE A 574 6.75 -14.49 0.68
C PHE A 574 7.19 -15.19 1.99
N LEU A 575 6.25 -15.76 2.76
CA LEU A 575 6.53 -16.52 3.98
C LEU A 575 6.68 -18.03 3.75
N ARG A 576 6.29 -18.55 2.58
CA ARG A 576 6.37 -20.00 2.29
C ARG A 576 7.80 -20.53 2.33
N LEU A 577 8.76 -19.82 1.74
CA LEU A 577 10.17 -20.22 1.72
C LEU A 577 10.82 -20.17 3.12
N PRO A 578 10.68 -19.09 3.91
CA PRO A 578 11.12 -19.07 5.31
C PRO A 578 10.49 -20.20 6.15
N PHE A 579 9.18 -20.42 5.99
CA PHE A 579 8.46 -21.49 6.68
C PHE A 579 9.02 -22.88 6.30
N ALA A 580 9.22 -23.15 5.01
CA ALA A 580 9.81 -24.40 4.55
C ALA A 580 11.21 -24.60 5.15
N LYS A 581 12.07 -23.57 5.16
CA LYS A 581 13.41 -23.65 5.75
C LYS A 581 13.41 -23.92 7.25
N PHE A 582 12.45 -23.35 7.99
CA PHE A 582 12.33 -23.56 9.44
C PHE A 582 11.93 -25.00 9.76
N PHE A 583 10.93 -25.54 9.06
CA PHE A 583 10.43 -26.90 9.33
C PHE A 583 11.29 -28.00 8.71
N ILE A 584 12.00 -27.74 7.60
CA ILE A 584 12.94 -28.70 6.99
C ILE A 584 14.25 -28.78 7.80
N ARG A 585 14.66 -27.72 8.51
CA ARG A 585 15.86 -27.75 9.38
C ARG A 585 15.62 -28.41 10.75
N GLY A 586 14.37 -28.60 11.14
CA GLY A 586 13.99 -29.21 12.43
C GLY A 586 13.72 -30.71 12.39
N THR A 587 13.89 -31.33 11.21
CA THR A 587 13.83 -32.79 10.97
C THR A 587 15.17 -33.25 10.45
#